data_AF-A0AAU4DH15-F1
#
_entry.id   AF-A0AAU4DH15-F1
#
_cell.length_a   1.000
_cell.length_b   1.000
_cell.length_c   1.000
_cell.angle_alpha   90.00
_cell.angle_beta   90.00
_cell.angle_gamma   90.00
#
_symmetry.space_group_name_H-M   'P 1'
#
loop_
_entity.id
_entity.type
_entity.pdbx_description
1 polymer ?
#
loop_
_entity_poly.entity_id
_entity_poly.type
_entity_poly.pdbx_seq_one_letter_code
_entity_poly.pdbx_strand_id
1 'polypeptide(L)'
;MTVQELGPTAAEVEGVRAELDELLRARQYAALRERRLTEAVRAAAQPPSEPPAELLHQLGQARRLREGLSERCRQQDERLRALEGQERAGAAPRRRPTGARFADSYEAGPQTAPPPVAAPAPAAPMRGARFSGVRESAPAPGPEPAEPPQAPPAPPEPGPRARSEEELAALAVLITDLHLRGSGGESAALAARAALALAPADVVRLAVRLRAAGPPGAAGYLARSTADGPAAQAVGTLAGLREAGLTEEAAQVFHVLRAVPADGLPELLAALEQAGQTADGQTLLWEWGSASAVELARLAEQLSAMGRAGDSRVLLHQAAGRPIPEVIEVARELADGLAVDLVGEVVRLRSATGLGEFGRAVLPRPELYGALLAAVARLDAARARTALAALRTAGLPTEPAVRGSGRRRSRGRG
;
A
#
# COMPACT_ATOMS: atom_id res chain seq x y z
N MET A 1 36.58 38.69 21.49
CA MET A 1 35.64 37.56 21.61
C MET A 1 35.29 37.10 20.20
N THR A 2 35.97 36.07 19.71
CA THR A 2 35.64 35.43 18.44
C THR A 2 34.48 34.47 18.68
N VAL A 3 33.31 34.78 18.11
CA VAL A 3 32.17 33.87 18.09
C VAL A 3 32.61 32.63 17.31
N GLN A 4 32.70 31.51 18.02
CA GLN A 4 33.03 30.23 17.43
C GLN A 4 31.80 29.79 16.63
N GLU A 5 31.85 29.95 15.30
CA GLU A 5 30.81 29.44 14.41
C GLU A 5 30.69 27.94 14.64
N LEU A 6 29.60 27.53 15.29
CA LEU A 6 29.22 26.14 15.44
C LEU A 6 28.94 25.62 14.03
N GLY A 7 29.74 24.66 13.57
CA GLY A 7 29.51 23.99 12.30
C GLY A 7 28.11 23.36 12.24
N PRO A 8 27.64 22.99 11.03
CA PRO A 8 26.32 22.39 10.87
C PRO A 8 26.16 21.20 11.82
N THR A 9 25.05 21.17 12.53
CA THR A 9 24.82 20.10 13.51
C THR A 9 24.41 18.82 12.77
N ALA A 10 24.79 17.65 13.29
CA ALA A 10 24.35 16.37 12.72
C ALA A 10 22.81 16.29 12.57
N ALA A 11 22.08 16.97 13.46
CA ALA A 11 20.63 17.10 13.41
C ALA A 11 20.13 17.89 12.17
N GLU A 12 20.88 18.89 11.70
CA GLU A 12 20.54 19.63 10.47
C GLU A 12 20.71 18.75 9.23
N VAL A 13 21.79 17.95 9.18
CA VAL A 13 22.03 16.99 8.08
C VAL A 13 20.92 15.95 8.03
N GLU A 14 20.54 15.39 9.19
CA GLU A 14 19.44 14.42 9.30
C GLU A 14 18.08 15.05 8.91
N GLY A 15 17.83 16.30 9.32
CA GLY A 15 16.63 17.03 8.94
C GLY A 15 16.51 17.26 7.43
N VAL A 16 17.60 17.64 6.75
CA VAL A 16 17.62 17.81 5.30
C VAL A 16 17.39 16.48 4.57
N ARG A 17 17.97 15.37 5.08
CA ARG A 17 17.72 14.03 4.52
C ARG A 17 16.26 13.61 4.63
N ALA A 18 15.64 13.83 5.78
CA ALA A 18 14.22 13.53 5.98
C ALA A 18 13.32 14.37 5.06
N GLU A 19 13.60 15.67 4.89
CA GLU A 19 12.87 16.53 3.96
C GLU A 19 13.04 16.06 2.50
N LEU A 20 14.26 15.64 2.11
CA LEU A 20 14.52 15.11 0.78
C LEU A 20 13.72 13.82 0.52
N ASP A 21 13.66 12.90 1.47
CA ASP A 21 12.88 11.66 1.35
C ASP A 21 11.37 11.93 1.23
N GLU A 22 10.85 12.93 1.93
CA GLU A 22 9.46 13.37 1.80
C GLU A 22 9.19 13.97 0.40
N LEU A 23 10.07 14.84 -0.08
CA LEU A 23 9.96 15.43 -1.43
C LEU A 23 10.05 14.37 -2.53
N LEU A 24 10.90 13.35 -2.38
CA LEU A 24 11.00 12.23 -3.32
C LEU A 24 9.70 11.42 -3.38
N ARG A 25 9.08 11.12 -2.22
CA ARG A 25 7.77 10.46 -2.16
C ARG A 25 6.69 11.31 -2.82
N ALA A 26 6.61 12.60 -2.49
CA ALA A 26 5.65 13.52 -3.11
C ALA A 26 5.81 13.60 -4.63
N ARG A 27 7.07 13.61 -5.12
CA ARG A 27 7.38 13.61 -6.56
C ARG A 27 6.89 12.33 -7.25
N GLN A 28 7.05 11.17 -6.61
CA GLN A 28 6.55 9.89 -7.15
C GLN A 28 5.02 9.91 -7.27
N TYR A 29 4.31 10.39 -6.25
CA TYR A 29 2.85 10.56 -6.31
C TYR A 29 2.41 11.51 -7.42
N ALA A 30 3.08 12.66 -7.57
CA ALA A 30 2.79 13.59 -8.66
C ALA A 30 3.01 12.97 -10.05
N ALA A 31 4.06 12.17 -10.22
CA ALA A 31 4.33 11.45 -11.46
C ALA A 31 3.29 10.37 -11.77
N LEU A 32 2.84 9.61 -10.75
CA LEU A 32 1.77 8.62 -10.93
C LEU A 32 0.45 9.31 -11.31
N ARG A 33 0.11 10.43 -10.66
CA ARG A 33 -1.08 11.22 -10.99
C ARG A 33 -1.02 11.77 -12.41
N GLU A 34 0.13 12.29 -12.85
CA GLU A 34 0.31 12.75 -14.23
C GLU A 34 0.06 11.63 -15.24
N ARG A 35 0.57 10.41 -14.98
CA ARG A 35 0.34 9.25 -15.85
C ARG A 35 -1.14 8.90 -15.97
N ARG A 36 -1.84 8.79 -14.83
CA ARG A 36 -3.29 8.52 -14.82
C ARG A 36 -4.08 9.58 -15.58
N LEU A 37 -3.75 10.86 -15.39
CA LEU A 37 -4.42 11.96 -16.12
C LEU A 37 -4.10 11.95 -17.62
N THR A 38 -2.87 11.59 -18.00
CA THR A 38 -2.48 11.44 -19.41
C THR A 38 -3.26 10.32 -20.08
N GLU A 39 -3.44 9.19 -19.39
CA GLU A 39 -4.25 8.07 -19.87
C GLU A 39 -5.72 8.45 -19.97
N ALA A 40 -6.27 9.17 -18.98
CA ALA A 40 -7.64 9.66 -19.01
C ALA A 40 -7.88 10.63 -20.18
N VAL A 41 -6.95 11.57 -20.43
CA VAL A 41 -7.02 12.47 -21.59
C VAL A 41 -6.98 11.68 -22.90
N ARG A 42 -6.12 10.65 -23.00
CA ARG A 42 -6.04 9.78 -24.19
C ARG A 42 -7.33 8.99 -24.40
N ALA A 43 -7.93 8.46 -23.34
CA ALA A 43 -9.19 7.74 -23.40
C ALA A 43 -10.36 8.65 -23.79
N ALA A 44 -10.38 9.90 -23.32
CA ALA A 44 -11.40 10.89 -23.64
C ALA A 44 -11.27 11.46 -25.06
N ALA A 45 -10.06 11.48 -25.64
CA ALA A 45 -9.78 12.00 -26.98
C ALA A 45 -10.14 11.01 -28.12
N GLN A 46 -11.02 10.03 -27.88
CA GLN A 46 -11.51 9.16 -28.94
C GLN A 46 -12.40 9.96 -29.89
N PRO A 47 -12.12 9.95 -31.21
CA PRO A 47 -12.88 10.76 -32.16
C PRO A 47 -14.36 10.33 -32.19
N PRO A 48 -15.31 11.28 -32.29
CA PRO A 48 -15.11 12.71 -32.59
C PRO A 48 -15.02 13.63 -31.37
N SER A 49 -14.82 13.12 -30.15
CA SER A 49 -14.91 13.91 -28.93
C SER A 49 -13.58 14.57 -28.56
N GLU A 50 -13.60 15.88 -28.32
CA GLU A 50 -12.48 16.58 -27.67
C GLU A 50 -12.44 16.22 -26.18
N PRO A 51 -11.23 16.03 -25.60
CA PRO A 51 -11.10 15.77 -24.18
C PRO A 51 -11.63 16.97 -23.36
N PRO A 52 -12.37 16.73 -22.27
CA PRO A 52 -12.87 17.79 -21.40
C PRO A 52 -11.77 18.77 -20.96
N ALA A 53 -12.03 20.08 -21.05
CA ALA A 53 -11.07 21.14 -20.69
C ALA A 53 -10.56 21.01 -19.24
N GLU A 54 -11.40 20.52 -18.33
CA GLU A 54 -11.04 20.27 -16.94
C GLU A 54 -9.92 19.20 -16.81
N LEU A 55 -9.98 18.12 -17.58
CA LEU A 55 -8.94 17.08 -17.56
C LEU A 55 -7.60 17.62 -18.07
N LEU A 56 -7.62 18.44 -19.13
CA LEU A 56 -6.43 19.11 -19.64
C LEU A 56 -5.85 20.09 -18.60
N HIS A 57 -6.71 20.82 -17.89
CA HIS A 57 -6.30 21.72 -16.82
C HIS A 57 -5.62 20.95 -15.68
N GLN A 58 -6.24 19.86 -15.21
CA GLN A 58 -5.70 19.00 -14.15
C GLN A 58 -4.36 18.37 -14.55
N LEU A 59 -4.23 17.91 -15.81
CA LEU A 59 -2.96 17.39 -16.33
C LEU A 59 -1.86 18.48 -16.30
N GLY A 60 -2.21 19.71 -16.70
CA GLY A 60 -1.30 20.86 -16.60
C GLY A 60 -0.88 21.17 -15.17
N GLN A 61 -1.80 21.09 -14.20
CA GLN A 61 -1.47 21.27 -12.78
C GLN A 61 -0.53 20.17 -12.25
N ALA A 62 -0.81 18.89 -12.59
CA ALA A 62 0.01 17.76 -12.16
C ALA A 62 1.45 17.85 -12.70
N ARG A 63 1.62 18.27 -13.95
CA ARG A 63 2.94 18.53 -14.57
C ARG A 63 3.72 19.61 -13.83
N ARG A 64 3.10 20.77 -13.60
CA ARG A 64 3.73 21.88 -12.86
C ARG A 64 4.12 21.46 -11.44
N LEU A 65 3.27 20.70 -10.76
CA LEU A 65 3.58 20.17 -9.43
C LEU A 65 4.79 19.23 -9.46
N ARG A 66 4.84 18.28 -10.40
CA ARG A 66 5.99 17.37 -10.55
C ARG A 66 7.28 18.13 -10.84
N GLU A 67 7.24 19.13 -11.72
CA GLU A 67 8.38 19.98 -12.04
C GLU A 67 8.86 20.77 -10.82
N GLY A 68 7.95 21.43 -10.10
CA GLY A 68 8.26 22.17 -8.87
C GLY A 68 8.85 21.28 -7.76
N LEU A 69 8.34 20.06 -7.60
CA LEU A 69 8.91 19.08 -6.65
C LEU A 69 10.29 18.60 -7.11
N SER A 70 10.51 18.42 -8.41
CA SER A 70 11.82 18.01 -8.95
C SER A 70 12.88 19.10 -8.71
N GLU A 71 12.49 20.37 -8.84
CA GLU A 71 13.34 21.52 -8.53
C GLU A 71 13.73 21.56 -7.04
N ARG A 72 12.75 21.42 -6.14
CA ARG A 72 13.00 21.39 -4.69
C ARG A 72 13.88 20.22 -4.27
N CYS A 73 13.69 19.04 -4.87
CA CYS A 73 14.58 17.90 -4.62
C CYS A 73 16.04 18.24 -4.96
N ARG A 74 16.28 18.92 -6.09
CA ARG A 74 17.63 19.31 -6.49
C ARG A 74 18.24 20.32 -5.52
N GLN A 75 17.46 21.32 -5.11
CA GLN A 75 17.90 22.32 -4.13
C GLN A 75 18.27 21.68 -2.78
N GLN A 76 17.50 20.70 -2.31
CA GLN A 76 17.80 20.00 -1.06
C GLN A 76 19.00 19.05 -1.19
N ASP A 77 19.18 18.39 -2.34
CA ASP A 77 20.39 17.59 -2.60
C ASP A 77 21.65 18.46 -2.63
N GLU A 78 21.60 19.63 -3.29
CA GLU A 78 22.69 20.62 -3.28
C GLU A 78 23.00 21.11 -1.86
N ARG A 79 21.96 21.42 -1.07
CA ARG A 79 22.11 21.82 0.34
C ARG A 79 22.74 20.70 1.17
N LEU A 80 22.31 19.45 1.00
CA LEU A 80 22.86 18.30 1.70
C LEU A 80 24.36 18.13 1.39
N ARG A 81 24.73 18.20 0.10
CA ARG A 81 26.14 18.13 -0.33
C ARG A 81 26.99 19.26 0.25
N ALA A 82 26.44 20.48 0.35
CA ALA A 82 27.13 21.62 0.95
C ALA A 82 27.40 21.39 2.45
N LEU A 83 26.41 20.89 3.20
CA LEU A 83 26.57 20.56 4.62
C LEU A 83 27.61 19.44 4.84
N GLU A 84 27.52 18.35 4.08
CA GLU A 84 28.51 17.27 4.13
C GLU A 84 29.93 17.73 3.74
N GLY A 85 30.03 18.69 2.82
CA GLY A 85 31.29 19.33 2.46
C GLY A 85 31.91 20.13 3.61
N GLN A 86 31.09 20.87 4.36
CA GLN A 86 31.51 21.62 5.54
C GLN A 86 32.00 20.70 6.66
N GLU A 87 31.32 19.57 6.91
CA GLU A 87 31.76 18.56 7.87
C GLU A 87 33.14 17.99 7.51
N ARG A 88 33.37 17.63 6.23
CA ARG A 88 34.67 17.13 5.76
C ARG A 88 35.77 18.18 5.89
N ALA A 89 35.48 19.45 5.62
CA ALA A 89 36.44 20.55 5.74
C ALA A 89 36.79 20.85 7.21
N GLY A 90 35.81 20.78 8.12
CA GLY A 90 36.01 20.93 9.56
C GLY A 90 36.81 19.77 10.18
N ALA A 91 36.68 18.57 9.61
CA ALA A 91 37.44 17.38 10.01
C ALA A 91 38.87 17.32 9.46
N ALA A 92 39.29 18.29 8.62
CA ALA A 92 40.65 18.34 8.12
C ALA A 92 41.65 18.35 9.30
N PRO A 93 42.66 17.47 9.30
CA PRO A 93 43.59 17.37 10.43
C PRO A 93 44.25 18.73 10.62
N ARG A 94 43.99 19.37 11.77
CA ARG A 94 44.70 20.58 12.18
C ARG A 94 46.18 20.28 12.04
N ARG A 95 46.84 20.91 11.06
CA ARG A 95 48.28 20.78 10.84
C ARG A 95 48.94 20.98 12.20
N ARG A 96 49.47 19.89 12.77
CA ARG A 96 50.28 19.98 13.98
C ARG A 96 51.37 21.01 13.68
N PRO A 97 51.56 22.03 14.53
CA PRO A 97 52.58 23.04 14.29
C PRO A 97 53.92 22.31 14.15
N THR A 98 54.48 22.41 12.95
CA THR A 98 55.76 21.82 12.57
C THR A 98 56.85 22.55 13.33
N GLY A 99 57.23 22.03 14.50
CA GLY A 99 58.15 22.75 15.37
C GLY A 99 58.55 22.01 16.64
N ALA A 100 59.03 20.77 16.54
CA ALA A 100 59.98 20.22 17.50
C ALA A 100 60.69 19.02 16.86
N ARG A 101 61.93 19.25 16.44
CA ARG A 101 62.89 18.17 16.18
C ARG A 101 63.15 17.47 17.50
N PHE A 102 62.75 16.21 17.63
CA PHE A 102 63.39 15.29 18.56
C PHE A 102 63.89 14.08 17.78
N ALA A 103 65.19 13.88 17.91
CA ALA A 103 65.95 12.80 17.36
C ALA A 103 65.70 11.51 18.14
N ASP A 104 65.79 10.42 17.38
CA ASP A 104 66.26 9.10 17.75
C ASP A 104 65.50 8.23 18.77
N SER A 105 65.35 6.98 18.32
CA SER A 105 65.20 5.74 19.06
C SER A 105 63.97 5.61 19.96
N TYR A 106 63.06 4.71 19.61
CA TYR A 106 62.76 3.56 20.47
C TYR A 106 62.12 2.42 19.69
N GLU A 107 62.54 1.24 20.11
CA GLU A 107 62.33 -0.12 19.65
C GLU A 107 60.89 -0.51 19.31
N ALA A 108 60.79 -1.45 18.37
CA ALA A 108 59.59 -2.19 18.03
C ALA A 108 59.11 -3.03 19.23
N GLY A 109 58.02 -2.60 19.86
CA GLY A 109 57.23 -3.41 20.78
C GLY A 109 56.25 -4.32 20.02
N PRO A 110 55.89 -5.49 20.58
CA PRO A 110 55.11 -6.50 19.88
C PRO A 110 53.66 -6.06 19.65
N GLN A 111 53.15 -6.32 18.45
CA GLN A 111 51.75 -6.19 18.08
C GLN A 111 50.89 -7.10 18.98
N THR A 112 50.19 -6.51 19.95
CA THR A 112 49.05 -7.15 20.59
C THR A 112 47.89 -7.21 19.60
N ALA A 113 47.53 -8.42 19.19
CA ALA A 113 46.35 -8.70 18.40
C ALA A 113 45.08 -8.19 19.10
N PRO A 114 44.13 -7.59 18.38
CA PRO A 114 42.85 -7.19 18.94
C PRO A 114 42.06 -8.44 19.39
N PRO A 115 41.29 -8.35 20.49
CA PRO A 115 40.45 -9.45 20.93
C PRO A 115 39.38 -9.78 19.89
N PRO A 116 38.99 -11.07 19.75
CA PRO A 116 37.94 -11.46 18.83
C PRO A 116 36.62 -10.81 19.22
N VAL A 117 36.01 -10.09 18.28
CA VAL A 117 34.65 -9.58 18.39
C VAL A 117 33.71 -10.78 18.40
N ALA A 118 33.03 -11.00 19.53
CA ALA A 118 32.03 -12.05 19.67
C ALA A 118 30.90 -11.82 18.65
N ALA A 119 30.62 -12.85 17.85
CA ALA A 119 29.50 -12.85 16.93
C ALA A 119 28.17 -12.68 17.70
N PRO A 120 27.24 -11.85 17.21
CA PRO A 120 25.91 -11.73 17.81
C PRO A 120 25.18 -13.07 17.73
N ALA A 121 24.60 -13.48 18.85
CA ALA A 121 23.82 -14.71 18.96
C ALA A 121 22.64 -14.70 17.95
N PRO A 122 22.31 -15.86 17.34
CA PRO A 122 21.16 -15.95 16.44
C PRO A 122 19.88 -15.63 17.22
N ALA A 123 19.11 -14.67 16.70
CA ALA A 123 17.80 -14.33 17.21
C ALA A 123 16.89 -15.58 17.22
N ALA A 124 16.32 -15.86 18.39
CA ALA A 124 15.36 -16.95 18.56
C ALA A 124 14.16 -16.75 17.61
N PRO A 125 13.64 -17.81 16.98
CA PRO A 125 12.46 -17.71 16.13
C PRO A 125 11.27 -17.27 16.98
N MET A 126 10.66 -16.13 16.62
CA MET A 126 9.39 -15.70 17.20
C MET A 126 8.34 -16.77 16.91
N ARG A 127 7.96 -17.52 17.96
CA ARG A 127 6.80 -18.41 17.93
C ARG A 127 5.56 -17.54 17.84
N GLY A 128 4.87 -17.64 16.71
CA GLY A 128 3.60 -16.97 16.46
C GLY A 128 2.60 -17.17 17.60
N ALA A 129 1.95 -16.08 17.99
CA ALA A 129 0.85 -16.06 18.92
C ALA A 129 -0.27 -16.98 18.39
N ARG A 130 -0.52 -18.08 19.10
CA ARG A 130 -1.68 -18.93 18.87
C ARG A 130 -2.90 -18.20 19.43
N PHE A 131 -3.78 -17.73 18.54
CA PHE A 131 -5.13 -17.35 18.91
C PHE A 131 -5.91 -18.62 19.27
N SER A 132 -6.06 -18.88 20.57
CA SER A 132 -6.97 -19.89 21.10
C SER A 132 -8.40 -19.38 20.96
N GLY A 133 -9.03 -19.63 19.82
CA GLY A 133 -10.47 -19.44 19.63
C GLY A 133 -11.24 -20.47 20.46
N VAL A 134 -11.98 -19.98 21.45
CA VAL A 134 -12.99 -20.74 22.19
C VAL A 134 -14.09 -21.13 21.21
N ARG A 135 -14.29 -22.44 21.05
CA ARG A 135 -15.31 -23.04 20.19
C ARG A 135 -16.65 -22.96 20.92
N GLU A 136 -17.47 -21.96 20.60
CA GLU A 136 -18.88 -21.96 20.99
C GLU A 136 -19.58 -23.14 20.31
N SER A 137 -20.17 -24.02 21.12
CA SER A 137 -20.95 -25.16 20.64
C SER A 137 -22.30 -24.64 20.14
N ALA A 138 -22.47 -24.66 18.82
CA ALA A 138 -23.77 -24.40 18.20
C ALA A 138 -24.73 -25.58 18.49
N PRO A 139 -26.02 -25.31 18.78
CA PRO A 139 -27.02 -26.34 18.96
C PRO A 139 -27.35 -27.05 17.64
N ALA A 140 -27.68 -28.34 17.75
CA ALA A 140 -27.96 -29.23 16.63
C ALA A 140 -29.05 -28.68 15.68
N PRO A 141 -28.85 -28.74 14.35
CA PRO A 141 -29.88 -28.37 13.40
C PRO A 141 -31.02 -29.40 13.42
N GLY A 142 -32.26 -28.90 13.44
CA GLY A 142 -33.46 -29.70 13.25
C GLY A 142 -33.57 -30.25 11.81
N PRO A 143 -34.46 -31.23 11.58
CA PRO A 143 -34.56 -31.92 10.30
C PRO A 143 -35.00 -30.97 9.18
N GLU A 144 -34.14 -30.81 8.17
CA GLU A 144 -34.42 -30.05 6.96
C GLU A 144 -35.54 -30.72 6.12
N PRO A 145 -36.45 -29.94 5.51
CA PRO A 145 -37.41 -30.44 4.54
C PRO A 145 -36.69 -30.97 3.30
N ALA A 146 -37.12 -32.13 2.81
CA ALA A 146 -36.57 -32.80 1.64
C ALA A 146 -36.58 -31.87 0.41
N GLU A 147 -35.38 -31.53 -0.07
CA GLU A 147 -35.18 -30.82 -1.34
C GLU A 147 -35.65 -31.69 -2.52
N PRO A 148 -36.39 -31.12 -3.49
CA PRO A 148 -36.78 -31.83 -4.70
C PRO A 148 -35.54 -32.23 -5.54
N PRO A 149 -35.61 -33.33 -6.30
CA PRO A 149 -34.46 -33.90 -7.02
C PRO A 149 -33.86 -32.88 -7.99
N GLN A 150 -32.64 -32.44 -7.68
CA GLN A 150 -31.83 -31.59 -8.55
C GLN A 150 -31.54 -32.33 -9.86
N ALA A 151 -31.73 -31.63 -10.98
CA ALA A 151 -31.32 -32.10 -12.29
C ALA A 151 -29.81 -32.41 -12.29
N PRO A 152 -29.35 -33.47 -12.99
CA PRO A 152 -27.95 -33.85 -13.01
C PRO A 152 -27.08 -32.67 -13.47
N PRO A 153 -26.00 -32.34 -12.74
CA PRO A 153 -25.14 -31.22 -13.08
C PRO A 153 -24.57 -31.41 -14.49
N ALA A 154 -24.59 -30.35 -15.28
CA ALA A 154 -23.95 -30.32 -16.58
C ALA A 154 -22.47 -30.74 -16.44
N PRO A 155 -21.92 -31.52 -17.39
CA PRO A 155 -20.53 -31.94 -17.33
C PRO A 155 -19.62 -30.69 -17.25
N PRO A 156 -18.61 -30.67 -16.36
CA PRO A 156 -17.73 -29.52 -16.21
C PRO A 156 -17.06 -29.23 -17.55
N GLU A 157 -17.03 -27.95 -17.94
CA GLU A 157 -16.28 -27.54 -19.12
C GLU A 157 -14.82 -28.02 -18.98
N PRO A 158 -14.23 -28.58 -20.05
CA PRO A 158 -12.87 -29.09 -19.99
C PRO A 158 -11.93 -27.94 -19.62
N GLY A 159 -11.36 -28.00 -18.42
CA GLY A 159 -10.36 -27.06 -17.97
C GLY A 159 -9.18 -26.98 -18.96
N PRO A 160 -8.39 -25.89 -18.91
CA PRO A 160 -7.28 -25.68 -19.83
C PRO A 160 -6.34 -26.89 -19.82
N ARG A 161 -6.25 -27.58 -20.96
CA ARG A 161 -5.41 -28.76 -21.12
C ARG A 161 -3.94 -28.36 -20.93
N ALA A 162 -3.26 -29.06 -20.01
CA ALA A 162 -1.82 -28.90 -19.82
C ALA A 162 -1.08 -29.10 -21.15
N ARG A 163 -0.24 -28.13 -21.51
CA ARG A 163 0.56 -28.20 -22.74
C ARG A 163 1.75 -29.13 -22.55
N SER A 164 2.09 -29.82 -23.62
CA SER A 164 3.31 -30.62 -23.72
C SER A 164 4.55 -29.74 -23.75
N GLU A 165 5.69 -30.29 -23.33
CA GLU A 165 6.98 -29.60 -23.38
C GLU A 165 7.36 -29.19 -24.81
N GLU A 166 7.00 -30.01 -25.80
CA GLU A 166 7.23 -29.73 -27.22
C GLU A 166 6.44 -28.52 -27.71
N GLU A 167 5.15 -28.41 -27.33
CA GLU A 167 4.32 -27.25 -27.67
C GLU A 167 4.89 -25.96 -27.06
N LEU A 168 5.34 -26.00 -25.79
CA LEU A 168 5.93 -24.85 -25.12
C LEU A 168 7.28 -24.46 -25.73
N ALA A 169 8.10 -25.44 -26.13
CA ALA A 169 9.36 -25.19 -26.83
C ALA A 169 9.12 -24.55 -28.21
N ALA A 170 8.16 -25.08 -28.99
CA ALA A 170 7.79 -24.52 -30.29
C ALA A 170 7.28 -23.08 -30.17
N LEU A 171 6.48 -22.80 -29.14
CA LEU A 171 5.97 -21.46 -28.88
C LEU A 171 7.10 -20.48 -28.50
N ALA A 172 8.08 -20.91 -27.68
CA ALA A 172 9.24 -20.09 -27.35
C ALA A 172 10.07 -19.74 -28.59
N VAL A 173 10.34 -20.72 -29.47
CA VAL A 173 11.05 -20.51 -30.73
C VAL A 173 10.30 -19.51 -31.61
N LEU A 174 8.98 -19.67 -31.76
CA LEU A 174 8.16 -18.77 -32.57
C LEU A 174 8.21 -17.32 -32.07
N ILE A 175 8.12 -17.10 -30.74
CA ILE A 175 8.23 -15.76 -30.14
C ILE A 175 9.61 -15.14 -30.43
N THR A 176 10.67 -15.93 -30.31
CA THR A 176 12.05 -15.50 -30.58
C THR A 176 12.26 -15.16 -32.05
N ASP A 177 11.80 -16.01 -32.97
CA ASP A 177 11.96 -15.82 -34.41
C ASP A 177 11.19 -14.60 -34.92
N LEU A 178 10.01 -14.30 -34.37
CA LEU A 178 9.29 -13.06 -34.67
C LEU A 178 10.09 -11.84 -34.23
N HIS A 179 10.67 -11.87 -33.03
CA HIS A 179 11.48 -10.76 -32.52
C HIS A 179 12.74 -10.53 -33.36
N LEU A 180 13.49 -11.59 -33.69
CA LEU A 180 14.73 -11.51 -34.47
C LEU A 180 14.50 -11.01 -35.90
N ARG A 181 13.30 -11.21 -36.47
CA ARG A 181 12.90 -10.65 -37.77
C ARG A 181 12.46 -9.18 -37.70
N GLY A 182 12.53 -8.55 -36.53
CA GLY A 182 12.10 -7.16 -36.31
C GLY A 182 10.59 -7.01 -36.05
N SER A 183 9.83 -8.11 -35.99
CA SER A 183 8.39 -8.11 -35.70
C SER A 183 8.12 -8.07 -34.19
N GLY A 184 8.71 -7.10 -33.48
CA GLY A 184 8.61 -6.99 -32.03
C GLY A 184 7.17 -6.89 -31.50
N GLY A 185 6.30 -6.19 -32.22
CA GLY A 185 4.87 -6.08 -31.88
C GLY A 185 4.11 -7.41 -31.98
N GLU A 186 4.39 -8.21 -33.00
CA GLU A 186 3.77 -9.54 -33.18
C GLU A 186 4.28 -10.54 -32.14
N SER A 187 5.58 -10.50 -31.82
CA SER A 187 6.19 -11.29 -30.75
C SER A 187 5.55 -10.97 -29.39
N ALA A 188 5.38 -9.68 -29.08
CA ALA A 188 4.68 -9.23 -27.89
C ALA A 188 3.21 -9.69 -27.87
N ALA A 189 2.46 -9.47 -28.96
CA ALA A 189 1.06 -9.91 -29.04
C ALA A 189 0.90 -11.43 -28.85
N LEU A 190 1.83 -12.23 -29.41
CA LEU A 190 1.85 -13.68 -29.24
C LEU A 190 2.13 -14.06 -27.78
N ALA A 191 3.10 -13.42 -27.13
CA ALA A 191 3.39 -13.64 -25.72
C ALA A 191 2.19 -13.27 -24.82
N ALA A 192 1.53 -12.13 -25.06
CA ALA A 192 0.35 -11.73 -24.30
C ALA A 192 -0.80 -12.74 -24.46
N ARG A 193 -1.07 -13.19 -25.69
CA ARG A 193 -2.07 -14.24 -25.93
C ARG A 193 -1.72 -15.55 -25.24
N ALA A 194 -0.43 -15.93 -25.24
CA ALA A 194 0.03 -17.12 -24.53
C ALA A 194 -0.16 -16.99 -23.01
N ALA A 195 0.16 -15.83 -22.44
CA ALA A 195 -0.03 -15.55 -21.01
C ALA A 195 -1.47 -15.77 -20.57
N LEU A 196 -2.45 -15.39 -21.40
CA LEU A 196 -3.88 -15.51 -21.10
C LEU A 196 -4.46 -16.89 -21.42
N ALA A 197 -3.93 -17.59 -22.44
CA ALA A 197 -4.47 -18.87 -22.88
C ALA A 197 -3.88 -20.09 -22.14
N LEU A 198 -2.72 -19.94 -21.51
CA LEU A 198 -2.01 -21.02 -20.83
C LEU A 198 -2.37 -21.09 -19.34
N ALA A 199 -2.34 -22.31 -18.80
CA ALA A 199 -2.40 -22.51 -17.35
C ALA A 199 -1.17 -21.86 -16.67
N PRO A 200 -1.27 -21.39 -15.42
CA PRO A 200 -0.17 -20.71 -14.74
C PRO A 200 1.17 -21.47 -14.75
N ALA A 201 1.14 -22.79 -14.54
CA ALA A 201 2.33 -23.63 -14.60
C ALA A 201 2.98 -23.64 -16.00
N ASP A 202 2.18 -23.60 -17.06
CA ASP A 202 2.65 -23.56 -18.44
C ASP A 202 3.26 -22.20 -18.78
N VAL A 203 2.70 -21.11 -18.24
CA VAL A 203 3.29 -19.77 -18.35
C VAL A 203 4.66 -19.74 -17.69
N VAL A 204 4.81 -20.31 -16.49
CA VAL A 204 6.10 -20.39 -15.78
C VAL A 204 7.12 -21.20 -16.59
N ARG A 205 6.73 -22.36 -17.12
CA ARG A 205 7.59 -23.19 -17.98
C ARG A 205 8.02 -22.45 -19.25
N LEU A 206 7.10 -21.71 -19.89
CA LEU A 206 7.42 -20.88 -21.04
C LEU A 206 8.35 -19.70 -20.67
N ALA A 207 8.12 -19.06 -19.52
CA ALA A 207 8.97 -17.98 -19.02
C ALA A 207 10.41 -18.44 -18.76
N VAL A 208 10.61 -19.63 -18.17
CA VAL A 208 11.92 -20.26 -17.99
C VAL A 208 12.64 -20.41 -19.34
N ARG A 209 11.94 -20.88 -20.37
CA ARG A 209 12.52 -21.05 -21.72
C ARG A 209 12.87 -19.72 -22.37
N LEU A 210 11.97 -18.74 -22.32
CA LEU A 210 12.20 -17.40 -22.85
C LEU A 210 13.33 -16.67 -22.11
N ARG A 211 13.51 -16.92 -20.82
CA ARG A 211 14.63 -16.36 -20.05
C ARG A 211 15.98 -16.97 -20.46
N ALA A 212 16.00 -18.26 -20.77
CA ALA A 212 17.22 -18.97 -21.14
C ALA A 212 17.67 -18.71 -22.59
N ALA A 213 16.72 -18.62 -23.53
CA ALA A 213 17.02 -18.59 -24.96
C ALA A 213 16.19 -17.57 -25.76
N GLY A 214 15.31 -16.81 -25.11
CA GLY A 214 14.45 -15.83 -25.77
C GLY A 214 15.03 -14.42 -25.82
N PRO A 215 14.32 -13.48 -26.46
CA PRO A 215 14.72 -12.08 -26.51
C PRO A 215 14.77 -11.44 -25.12
N PRO A 216 15.67 -10.45 -24.89
CA PRO A 216 15.70 -9.70 -23.64
C PRO A 216 14.33 -9.12 -23.28
N GLY A 217 13.86 -9.43 -22.07
CA GLY A 217 12.59 -8.95 -21.55
C GLY A 217 11.34 -9.72 -22.02
N ALA A 218 11.46 -10.72 -22.91
CA ALA A 218 10.32 -11.51 -23.37
C ALA A 218 9.64 -12.30 -22.22
N ALA A 219 10.43 -12.91 -21.34
CA ALA A 219 9.92 -13.61 -20.14
C ALA A 219 9.18 -12.64 -19.20
N GLY A 220 9.74 -11.46 -18.97
CA GLY A 220 9.10 -10.42 -18.15
C GLY A 220 7.82 -9.87 -18.78
N TYR A 221 7.79 -9.67 -20.09
CA TYR A 221 6.60 -9.25 -20.81
C TYR A 221 5.49 -10.31 -20.76
N LEU A 222 5.83 -11.58 -21.01
CA LEU A 222 4.91 -12.72 -20.85
C LEU A 222 4.31 -12.75 -19.43
N ALA A 223 5.17 -12.67 -18.41
CA ALA A 223 4.75 -12.69 -17.02
C ALA A 223 3.77 -11.56 -16.72
N ARG A 224 4.12 -10.30 -17.03
CA ARG A 224 3.24 -9.13 -16.79
C ARG A 224 1.90 -9.23 -17.49
N SER A 225 1.85 -9.81 -18.69
CA SER A 225 0.61 -9.97 -19.46
C SER A 225 -0.40 -10.89 -18.77
N THR A 226 0.01 -11.71 -17.79
CA THR A 226 -0.95 -12.50 -16.99
C THR A 226 -1.85 -11.64 -16.12
N ALA A 227 -1.42 -10.42 -15.77
CA ALA A 227 -2.22 -9.48 -14.99
C ALA A 227 -3.40 -8.89 -15.77
N ASP A 228 -3.43 -9.04 -17.10
CA ASP A 228 -4.58 -8.67 -17.94
C ASP A 228 -5.70 -9.74 -17.92
N GLY A 229 -5.42 -10.90 -17.31
CA GLY A 229 -6.35 -12.02 -17.17
C GLY A 229 -7.06 -12.06 -15.80
N PRO A 230 -7.76 -13.17 -15.49
CA PRO A 230 -8.38 -13.37 -14.20
C PRO A 230 -7.36 -13.35 -13.05
N ALA A 231 -7.78 -12.89 -11.86
CA ALA A 231 -6.92 -12.78 -10.69
C ALA A 231 -6.20 -14.09 -10.33
N ALA A 232 -6.91 -15.22 -10.42
CA ALA A 232 -6.37 -16.55 -10.15
C ALA A 232 -5.21 -16.92 -11.10
N GLN A 233 -5.26 -16.49 -12.37
CA GLN A 233 -4.21 -16.74 -13.35
C GLN A 233 -2.94 -15.94 -13.04
N ALA A 234 -3.10 -14.64 -12.77
CA ALA A 234 -1.99 -13.76 -12.44
C ALA A 234 -1.30 -14.20 -11.14
N VAL A 235 -2.08 -14.53 -10.10
CA VAL A 235 -1.55 -14.97 -8.81
C VAL A 235 -0.92 -16.35 -8.89
N GLY A 236 -1.54 -17.31 -9.58
CA GLY A 236 -0.94 -18.62 -9.80
C GLY A 236 0.39 -18.52 -10.53
N THR A 237 0.49 -17.61 -11.50
CA THR A 237 1.75 -17.36 -12.23
C THR A 237 2.78 -16.71 -11.32
N LEU A 238 2.38 -15.71 -10.52
CA LEU A 238 3.25 -15.06 -9.53
C LEU A 238 3.86 -16.07 -8.55
N ALA A 239 3.05 -16.96 -7.99
CA ALA A 239 3.50 -18.00 -7.07
C ALA A 239 4.49 -18.96 -7.76
N GLY A 240 4.13 -19.49 -8.94
CA GLY A 240 4.99 -20.41 -9.68
C GLY A 240 6.31 -19.79 -10.17
N LEU A 241 6.31 -18.50 -10.53
CA LEU A 241 7.54 -17.78 -10.88
C LEU A 241 8.50 -17.69 -9.67
N ARG A 242 7.98 -17.45 -8.46
CA ARG A 242 8.79 -17.41 -7.24
C ARG A 242 9.36 -18.79 -6.90
N GLU A 243 8.55 -19.84 -7.01
CA GLU A 243 8.98 -21.22 -6.80
C GLU A 243 10.09 -21.64 -7.77
N ALA A 244 10.01 -21.18 -9.03
CA ALA A 244 11.02 -21.42 -10.05
C ALA A 244 12.25 -20.48 -9.96
N GLY A 245 12.30 -19.56 -9.00
CA GLY A 245 13.42 -18.63 -8.82
C GLY A 245 13.50 -17.49 -9.86
N LEU A 246 12.40 -17.20 -10.56
CA LEU A 246 12.27 -16.07 -11.49
C LEU A 246 11.82 -14.81 -10.74
N THR A 247 12.69 -14.31 -9.86
CA THR A 247 12.38 -13.21 -8.93
C THR A 247 12.05 -11.90 -9.63
N GLU A 248 12.74 -11.58 -10.73
CA GLU A 248 12.53 -10.35 -11.51
C GLU A 248 11.18 -10.37 -12.23
N GLU A 249 10.84 -11.50 -12.87
CA GLU A 249 9.55 -11.69 -13.52
C GLU A 249 8.40 -11.66 -12.50
N ALA A 250 8.57 -12.32 -11.35
CA ALA A 250 7.60 -12.26 -10.25
C ALA A 250 7.41 -10.81 -9.74
N ALA A 251 8.49 -10.06 -9.53
CA ALA A 251 8.42 -8.66 -9.12
C ALA A 251 7.68 -7.79 -10.16
N GLN A 252 7.89 -8.07 -11.44
CA GLN A 252 7.18 -7.38 -12.52
C GLN A 252 5.68 -7.68 -12.52
N VAL A 253 5.26 -8.93 -12.29
CA VAL A 253 3.82 -9.27 -12.15
C VAL A 253 3.23 -8.52 -10.96
N PHE A 254 3.86 -8.62 -9.79
CA PHE A 254 3.38 -7.93 -8.59
C PHE A 254 3.28 -6.42 -8.78
N HIS A 255 4.23 -5.81 -9.51
CA HIS A 255 4.18 -4.38 -9.82
C HIS A 255 2.95 -4.00 -10.64
N VAL A 256 2.53 -4.81 -11.61
CA VAL A 256 1.30 -4.56 -12.38
C VAL A 256 0.06 -4.74 -11.51
N LEU A 257 0.05 -5.77 -10.64
CA LEU A 257 -1.07 -6.03 -9.73
C LEU A 257 -1.33 -4.88 -8.74
N ARG A 258 -0.33 -4.06 -8.41
CA ARG A 258 -0.50 -2.83 -7.61
C ARG A 258 -1.38 -1.77 -8.27
N ALA A 259 -1.58 -1.84 -9.59
CA ALA A 259 -2.40 -0.89 -10.34
C ALA A 259 -3.84 -1.39 -10.59
N VAL A 260 -4.20 -2.59 -10.10
CA VAL A 260 -5.55 -3.14 -10.23
C VAL A 260 -6.56 -2.18 -9.59
N PRO A 261 -7.65 -1.80 -10.29
CA PRO A 261 -8.66 -0.89 -9.76
C PRO A 261 -9.40 -1.49 -8.56
N ALA A 262 -10.04 -0.63 -7.76
CA ALA A 262 -10.74 -1.03 -6.53
C ALA A 262 -11.68 -2.24 -6.75
N ASP A 263 -12.43 -2.23 -7.86
CA ASP A 263 -13.41 -3.28 -8.21
C ASP A 263 -12.79 -4.68 -8.35
N GLY A 264 -11.53 -4.77 -8.80
CA GLY A 264 -10.83 -6.03 -9.00
C GLY A 264 -10.05 -6.50 -7.77
N LEU A 265 -9.87 -5.63 -6.76
CA LEU A 265 -9.02 -5.93 -5.61
C LEU A 265 -9.58 -7.05 -4.71
N PRO A 266 -10.88 -7.15 -4.41
CA PRO A 266 -11.41 -8.24 -3.59
C PRO A 266 -11.12 -9.64 -4.17
N GLU A 267 -11.27 -9.81 -5.48
CA GLU A 267 -10.97 -11.07 -6.17
C GLU A 267 -9.46 -11.37 -6.14
N LEU A 268 -8.63 -10.35 -6.39
CA LEU A 268 -7.17 -10.47 -6.32
C LEU A 268 -6.69 -10.90 -4.92
N LEU A 269 -7.23 -10.28 -3.87
CA LEU A 269 -6.88 -10.62 -2.50
C LEU A 269 -7.30 -12.06 -2.14
N ALA A 270 -8.48 -12.51 -2.59
CA ALA A 270 -8.92 -13.89 -2.43
C ALA A 270 -7.98 -14.88 -3.15
N ALA A 271 -7.57 -14.57 -4.38
CA ALA A 271 -6.61 -15.39 -5.12
C ALA A 271 -5.24 -15.45 -4.40
N LEU A 272 -4.74 -14.31 -3.91
CA LEU A 272 -3.48 -14.25 -3.14
C LEU A 272 -3.55 -15.09 -1.86
N GLU A 273 -4.65 -15.01 -1.12
CA GLU A 273 -4.89 -15.82 0.09
C GLU A 273 -4.90 -17.32 -0.24
N GLN A 274 -5.64 -17.74 -1.27
CA GLN A 274 -5.69 -19.13 -1.72
C GLN A 274 -4.32 -19.66 -2.17
N ALA A 275 -3.48 -18.82 -2.76
CA ALA A 275 -2.12 -19.15 -3.17
C ALA A 275 -1.08 -19.01 -2.04
N GLY A 276 -1.51 -18.73 -0.80
CA GLY A 276 -0.60 -18.55 0.35
C GLY A 276 0.24 -17.27 0.31
N GLN A 277 -0.07 -16.32 -0.58
CA GLN A 277 0.63 -15.04 -0.77
C GLN A 277 0.02 -13.93 0.11
N THR A 278 -0.27 -14.22 1.38
CA THR A 278 -0.97 -13.28 2.27
C THR A 278 -0.19 -11.99 2.53
N ALA A 279 1.16 -12.06 2.55
CA ALA A 279 2.02 -10.88 2.70
C ALA A 279 1.87 -9.87 1.55
N ASP A 280 1.69 -10.37 0.32
CA ASP A 280 1.42 -9.54 -0.84
C ASP A 280 0.04 -8.88 -0.75
N GLY A 281 -0.97 -9.63 -0.31
CA GLY A 281 -2.31 -9.08 -0.08
C GLY A 281 -2.30 -7.95 0.95
N GLN A 282 -1.58 -8.11 2.05
CA GLN A 282 -1.40 -7.05 3.04
C GLN A 282 -0.65 -5.84 2.48
N THR A 283 0.36 -6.07 1.63
CA THR A 283 1.09 -5.00 0.94
C THR A 283 0.15 -4.21 0.03
N LEU A 284 -0.71 -4.89 -0.74
CA LEU A 284 -1.70 -4.22 -1.59
C LEU A 284 -2.70 -3.39 -0.78
N LEU A 285 -3.22 -3.94 0.33
CA LEU A 285 -4.13 -3.20 1.21
C LEU A 285 -3.46 -1.95 1.79
N TRP A 286 -2.19 -2.05 2.18
CA TRP A 286 -1.42 -0.91 2.68
C TRP A 286 -1.26 0.21 1.64
N GLU A 287 -0.97 -0.16 0.40
CA GLU A 287 -0.89 0.81 -0.71
C GLU A 287 -2.23 1.48 -0.97
N TRP A 288 -3.32 0.71 -0.95
CA TRP A 288 -4.70 1.23 -1.05
C TRP A 288 -5.11 2.10 0.14
N GLY A 289 -4.48 1.89 1.31
CA GLY A 289 -4.56 2.77 2.45
C GLY A 289 -4.10 4.20 2.19
N SER A 290 -3.44 4.48 1.06
CA SER A 290 -3.04 5.81 0.58
C SER A 290 -3.87 6.35 -0.58
N ALA A 291 -4.94 5.66 -1.00
CA ALA A 291 -5.83 6.10 -2.08
C ALA A 291 -6.61 7.39 -1.76
N SER A 292 -7.28 7.99 -2.75
CA SER A 292 -8.20 9.11 -2.46
C SER A 292 -9.36 8.68 -1.55
N ALA A 293 -10.05 9.64 -0.91
CA ALA A 293 -11.18 9.33 -0.02
C ALA A 293 -12.29 8.53 -0.73
N VAL A 294 -12.63 8.93 -1.96
CA VAL A 294 -13.63 8.26 -2.81
C VAL A 294 -13.21 6.83 -3.14
N GLU A 295 -11.97 6.64 -3.60
CA GLU A 295 -11.43 5.33 -3.96
C GLU A 295 -11.35 4.38 -2.75
N LEU A 296 -10.92 4.90 -1.60
CA LEU A 296 -10.85 4.14 -0.36
C LEU A 296 -12.24 3.72 0.12
N ALA A 297 -13.21 4.63 0.11
CA ALA A 297 -14.58 4.34 0.52
C ALA A 297 -15.22 3.27 -0.36
N ARG A 298 -15.10 3.41 -1.69
CA ARG A 298 -15.57 2.41 -2.65
C ARG A 298 -14.98 1.03 -2.39
N LEU A 299 -13.67 0.96 -2.13
CA LEU A 299 -13.00 -0.31 -1.84
C LEU A 299 -13.48 -0.89 -0.49
N ALA A 300 -13.61 -0.08 0.55
CA ALA A 300 -14.09 -0.53 1.86
C ALA A 300 -15.50 -1.14 1.78
N GLU A 301 -16.37 -0.53 0.98
CA GLU A 301 -17.73 -1.02 0.69
C GLU A 301 -17.72 -2.34 -0.06
N GLN A 302 -16.90 -2.46 -1.11
CA GLN A 302 -16.77 -3.70 -1.87
C GLN A 302 -16.22 -4.85 -1.03
N LEU A 303 -15.20 -4.60 -0.22
CA LEU A 303 -14.67 -5.59 0.71
C LEU A 303 -15.74 -6.04 1.71
N SER A 304 -16.52 -5.11 2.25
CA SER A 304 -17.62 -5.41 3.15
C SER A 304 -18.72 -6.25 2.48
N ALA A 305 -19.16 -5.86 1.28
CA ALA A 305 -20.19 -6.55 0.50
C ALA A 305 -19.78 -8.00 0.12
N MET A 306 -18.48 -8.23 -0.09
CA MET A 306 -17.92 -9.55 -0.37
C MET A 306 -17.61 -10.37 0.90
N GLY A 307 -18.06 -9.93 2.08
CA GLY A 307 -17.84 -10.63 3.35
C GLY A 307 -16.41 -10.53 3.89
N ARG A 308 -15.57 -9.66 3.31
CA ARG A 308 -14.16 -9.46 3.70
C ARG A 308 -14.04 -8.31 4.71
N ALA A 309 -14.84 -8.36 5.77
CA ALA A 309 -14.91 -7.33 6.81
C ALA A 309 -13.57 -7.10 7.53
N GLY A 310 -12.73 -8.14 7.66
CA GLY A 310 -11.39 -8.02 8.22
C GLY A 310 -10.49 -7.07 7.41
N ASP A 311 -10.49 -7.23 6.08
CA ASP A 311 -9.71 -6.40 5.17
C ASP A 311 -10.27 -4.97 5.09
N SER A 312 -11.60 -4.82 5.05
CA SER A 312 -12.26 -3.51 5.15
C SER A 312 -11.83 -2.78 6.43
N ARG A 313 -11.81 -3.48 7.57
CA ARG A 313 -11.35 -2.93 8.84
C ARG A 313 -9.87 -2.54 8.83
N VAL A 314 -8.99 -3.33 8.21
CA VAL A 314 -7.57 -2.97 8.04
C VAL A 314 -7.44 -1.66 7.26
N LEU A 315 -8.19 -1.51 6.18
CA LEU A 315 -8.20 -0.29 5.36
C LEU A 315 -8.71 0.92 6.15
N LEU A 316 -9.82 0.77 6.89
CA LEU A 316 -10.36 1.83 7.75
C LEU A 316 -9.41 2.18 8.91
N HIS A 317 -8.69 1.21 9.46
CA HIS A 317 -7.67 1.46 10.48
C HIS A 317 -6.54 2.32 9.95
N GLN A 318 -6.08 2.08 8.73
CA GLN A 318 -5.07 2.91 8.06
C GLN A 318 -5.61 4.31 7.76
N ALA A 319 -6.85 4.41 7.26
CA ALA A 319 -7.53 5.69 7.04
C ALA A 319 -7.64 6.51 8.33
N ALA A 320 -7.96 5.87 9.46
CA ALA A 320 -8.03 6.50 10.77
C ALA A 320 -6.70 7.13 11.24
N GLY A 321 -5.57 6.77 10.63
CA GLY A 321 -4.24 7.34 10.87
C GLY A 321 -3.91 8.62 10.07
N ARG A 322 -4.70 8.98 9.04
CA ARG A 322 -4.47 10.15 8.16
C ARG A 322 -4.79 11.51 8.80
N PRO A 323 -4.31 12.66 8.31
CA PRO A 323 -4.71 13.96 8.86
C PRO A 323 -6.23 14.11 9.03
N ILE A 324 -6.69 14.72 10.14
CA ILE A 324 -8.13 14.77 10.48
C ILE A 324 -9.02 15.27 9.34
N PRO A 325 -8.66 16.35 8.59
CA PRO A 325 -9.46 16.77 7.45
C PRO A 325 -9.68 15.65 6.42
N GLU A 326 -8.66 14.84 6.13
CA GLU A 326 -8.78 13.70 5.21
C GLU A 326 -9.67 12.59 5.78
N VAL A 327 -9.57 12.31 7.09
CA VAL A 327 -10.45 11.31 7.74
C VAL A 327 -11.92 11.74 7.64
N ILE A 328 -12.18 13.04 7.75
CA ILE A 328 -13.54 13.58 7.59
C ILE A 328 -14.01 13.41 6.15
N GLU A 329 -13.17 13.67 5.15
CA GLU A 329 -13.50 13.44 3.74
C GLU A 329 -13.82 11.96 3.49
N VAL A 330 -13.00 11.03 3.99
CA VAL A 330 -13.30 9.58 3.92
C VAL A 330 -14.66 9.27 4.58
N ALA A 331 -14.93 9.81 5.77
CA ALA A 331 -16.18 9.60 6.48
C ALA A 331 -17.42 10.17 5.76
N ARG A 332 -17.28 11.10 4.79
CA ARG A 332 -18.40 11.58 3.97
C ARG A 332 -18.72 10.63 2.82
N GLU A 333 -17.69 9.96 2.30
CA GLU A 333 -17.82 9.08 1.14
C GLU A 333 -18.29 7.68 1.52
N LEU A 334 -18.10 7.27 2.77
CA LEU A 334 -18.52 5.96 3.28
C LEU A 334 -20.04 5.89 3.54
N ALA A 335 -20.64 4.74 3.23
CA ALA A 335 -21.94 4.36 3.77
C ALA A 335 -21.96 4.38 5.32
N ASP A 336 -23.13 4.67 5.91
CA ASP A 336 -23.31 4.94 7.35
C ASP A 336 -22.65 3.90 8.27
N GLY A 337 -22.80 2.60 7.98
CA GLY A 337 -22.21 1.53 8.79
C GLY A 337 -20.69 1.58 8.83
N LEU A 338 -20.04 1.78 7.67
CA LEU A 338 -18.59 1.85 7.58
C LEU A 338 -18.05 3.18 8.11
N ALA A 339 -18.81 4.27 8.00
CA ALA A 339 -18.46 5.53 8.64
C ALA A 339 -18.43 5.40 10.17
N VAL A 340 -19.38 4.65 10.77
CA VAL A 340 -19.36 4.30 12.19
C VAL A 340 -18.15 3.43 12.55
N ASP A 341 -17.79 2.47 11.70
CA ASP A 341 -16.60 1.63 11.91
C ASP A 341 -15.31 2.46 11.86
N LEU A 342 -15.19 3.40 10.92
CA LEU A 342 -14.08 4.35 10.83
C LEU A 342 -13.96 5.18 12.10
N VAL A 343 -15.07 5.72 12.63
CA VAL A 343 -15.08 6.44 13.91
C VAL A 343 -14.57 5.55 15.04
N GLY A 344 -14.95 4.26 15.05
CA GLY A 344 -14.44 3.28 16.00
C GLY A 344 -12.92 3.04 15.90
N GLU A 345 -12.35 3.07 14.69
CA GLU A 345 -10.90 2.99 14.48
C GLU A 345 -10.18 4.28 14.93
N VAL A 346 -10.75 5.46 14.63
CA VAL A 346 -10.24 6.76 15.08
C VAL A 346 -10.12 6.81 16.60
N VAL A 347 -11.16 6.37 17.32
CA VAL A 347 -11.16 6.32 18.80
C VAL A 347 -10.10 5.39 19.36
N ARG A 348 -9.82 4.27 18.68
CA ARG A 348 -8.80 3.30 19.14
C ARG A 348 -7.38 3.80 18.91
N LEU A 349 -7.13 4.43 17.76
CA LEU A 349 -5.80 4.80 17.29
C LEU A 349 -5.35 6.19 17.77
N ARG A 350 -6.25 7.17 17.90
CA ARG A 350 -5.88 8.57 18.17
C ARG A 350 -5.58 8.85 19.64
N SER A 351 -4.74 9.86 19.83
CA SER A 351 -4.56 10.52 21.11
C SER A 351 -5.82 11.29 21.52
N ALA A 352 -5.97 11.58 22.82
CA ALA A 352 -7.11 12.32 23.33
C ALA A 352 -7.26 13.71 22.68
N THR A 353 -6.15 14.43 22.45
CA THR A 353 -6.16 15.71 21.74
C THR A 353 -6.71 15.56 20.32
N GLY A 354 -6.25 14.54 19.59
CA GLY A 354 -6.77 14.24 18.24
C GLY A 354 -8.26 13.91 18.25
N LEU A 355 -8.78 13.26 19.30
CA LEU A 355 -10.23 13.05 19.45
C LEU A 355 -10.99 14.35 19.69
N GLY A 356 -10.42 15.33 20.40
CA GLY A 356 -10.99 16.66 20.56
C GLY A 356 -11.08 17.45 19.24
N GLU A 357 -10.08 17.29 18.38
CA GLU A 357 -10.07 17.88 17.03
C GLU A 357 -11.06 17.19 16.09
N PHE A 358 -11.05 15.85 16.07
CA PHE A 358 -11.99 15.06 15.27
C PHE A 358 -13.43 15.30 15.70
N GLY A 359 -13.70 15.32 17.01
CA GLY A 359 -15.00 15.62 17.58
C GLY A 359 -15.55 16.98 17.16
N ARG A 360 -14.70 18.02 17.08
CA ARG A 360 -15.09 19.34 16.55
C ARG A 360 -15.50 19.26 15.09
N ALA A 361 -14.76 18.51 14.28
CA ALA A 361 -15.04 18.37 12.85
C ALA A 361 -16.32 17.57 12.56
N VAL A 362 -16.64 16.55 13.36
CA VAL A 362 -17.87 15.76 13.19
C VAL A 362 -19.08 16.27 13.99
N LEU A 363 -18.93 17.29 14.84
CA LEU A 363 -20.05 17.86 15.63
C LEU A 363 -21.28 18.25 14.77
N PRO A 364 -21.13 18.83 13.57
CA PRO A 364 -22.27 19.14 12.70
C PRO A 364 -23.01 17.91 12.16
N ARG A 365 -22.48 16.70 12.38
CA ARG A 365 -23.03 15.40 11.94
C ARG A 365 -23.40 14.56 13.16
N PRO A 366 -24.64 14.71 13.69
CA PRO A 366 -25.03 14.11 14.95
C PRO A 366 -24.89 12.58 15.00
N GLU A 367 -25.01 11.89 13.86
CA GLU A 367 -24.83 10.45 13.73
C GLU A 367 -23.38 10.04 14.02
N LEU A 368 -22.41 10.71 13.39
CA LEU A 368 -20.98 10.44 13.57
C LEU A 368 -20.50 10.90 14.95
N TYR A 369 -21.00 12.04 15.44
CA TYR A 369 -20.69 12.50 16.80
C TYR A 369 -21.27 11.54 17.86
N GLY A 370 -22.48 11.03 17.65
CA GLY A 370 -23.06 9.97 18.48
C GLY A 370 -22.22 8.69 18.46
N ALA A 371 -21.77 8.27 17.28
CA ALA A 371 -20.87 7.14 17.12
C ALA A 371 -19.53 7.34 17.85
N LEU A 372 -18.98 8.56 17.85
CA LEU A 372 -17.77 8.92 18.58
C LEU A 372 -17.96 8.73 20.08
N LEU A 373 -19.03 9.28 20.66
CA LEU A 373 -19.33 9.12 22.08
C LEU A 373 -19.55 7.65 22.46
N ALA A 374 -20.29 6.89 21.62
CA ALA A 374 -20.51 5.47 21.83
C ALA A 374 -19.23 4.64 21.72
N ALA A 375 -18.29 5.01 20.85
CA ALA A 375 -16.97 4.39 20.75
C ALA A 375 -16.08 4.72 21.96
N VAL A 376 -16.09 5.97 22.43
CA VAL A 376 -15.35 6.38 23.64
C VAL A 376 -15.86 5.65 24.88
N ALA A 377 -17.17 5.45 25.01
CA ALA A 377 -17.78 4.72 26.12
C ALA A 377 -17.38 3.23 26.17
N ARG A 378 -16.90 2.66 25.06
CA ARG A 378 -16.41 1.27 24.97
C ARG A 378 -14.92 1.12 25.29
N LEU A 379 -14.19 2.22 25.48
CA LEU A 379 -12.80 2.17 25.94
C LEU A 379 -12.72 1.74 27.41
N ASP A 380 -11.54 1.34 27.86
CA ASP A 380 -11.29 1.17 29.28
C ASP A 380 -11.53 2.48 30.04
N ALA A 381 -11.86 2.38 31.33
CA ALA A 381 -12.31 3.51 32.13
C ALA A 381 -11.27 4.66 32.19
N ALA A 382 -9.97 4.36 32.14
CA ALA A 382 -8.93 5.38 32.17
C ALA A 382 -8.87 6.14 30.83
N ARG A 383 -8.81 5.42 29.70
CA ARG A 383 -8.82 6.04 28.37
C ARG A 383 -10.11 6.79 28.08
N ALA A 384 -11.26 6.25 28.50
CA ALA A 384 -12.56 6.91 28.35
C ALA A 384 -12.59 8.27 29.07
N ARG A 385 -12.15 8.32 30.34
CA ARG A 385 -12.06 9.60 31.10
C ARG A 385 -11.17 10.62 30.41
N THR A 386 -10.00 10.20 29.92
CA THR A 386 -9.06 11.09 29.21
C THR A 386 -9.65 11.61 27.91
N ALA A 387 -10.31 10.75 27.11
CA ALA A 387 -10.99 11.17 25.89
C ALA A 387 -12.13 12.16 26.16
N LEU A 388 -13.00 11.87 27.13
CA LEU A 388 -14.08 12.77 27.54
C LEU A 388 -13.57 14.11 28.11
N ALA A 389 -12.44 14.10 28.81
CA ALA A 389 -11.79 15.33 29.26
C ALA A 389 -11.32 16.18 28.06
N ALA A 390 -10.68 15.57 27.07
CA ALA A 390 -10.24 16.28 25.87
C ALA A 390 -11.40 16.85 25.04
N LEU A 391 -12.51 16.10 24.90
CA LEU A 391 -13.73 16.59 24.26
C LEU A 391 -14.29 17.82 24.99
N ARG A 392 -14.35 17.79 26.33
CA ARG A 392 -14.78 18.95 27.14
C ARG A 392 -13.83 20.14 27.01
N THR A 393 -12.52 19.91 27.00
CA THR A 393 -11.53 20.98 26.77
C THR A 393 -11.67 21.60 25.38
N ALA A 394 -12.09 20.82 24.38
CA ALA A 394 -12.44 21.30 23.04
C ALA A 394 -13.82 22.00 22.97
N GLY A 395 -14.54 22.13 24.09
CA GLY A 395 -15.86 22.77 24.16
C GLY A 395 -17.02 21.88 23.68
N LEU A 396 -16.83 20.57 23.59
CA LEU A 396 -17.80 19.65 22.99
C LEU A 396 -18.73 18.99 24.03
N PRO A 397 -20.01 18.77 23.67
CA PRO A 397 -20.98 18.13 24.57
C PRO A 397 -20.66 16.65 24.76
N THR A 398 -20.45 16.21 25.98
CA THR A 398 -20.06 14.80 26.27
C THR A 398 -21.20 13.94 26.81
N GLU A 399 -22.36 14.54 27.03
CA GLU A 399 -23.59 13.82 27.33
C GLU A 399 -24.29 13.46 26.02
N PRO A 400 -24.77 12.21 25.84
CA PRO A 400 -25.56 11.86 24.68
C PRO A 400 -26.82 12.73 24.66
N ALA A 401 -27.12 13.36 23.52
CA ALA A 401 -28.33 14.14 23.36
C ALA A 401 -29.53 13.25 23.70
N VAL A 402 -30.22 13.56 24.80
CA VAL A 402 -31.44 12.86 25.19
C VAL A 402 -32.42 13.07 24.04
N ARG A 403 -32.65 12.02 23.23
CA ARG A 403 -33.68 12.04 22.19
C ARG A 403 -34.97 12.44 22.88
N GLY A 404 -35.44 13.66 22.59
CA GLY A 404 -36.57 14.25 23.30
C GLY A 404 -37.76 13.30 23.21
N SER A 405 -38.09 12.63 24.32
CA SER A 405 -39.37 11.96 24.43
C SER A 405 -40.39 13.06 24.23
N GLY A 406 -41.11 13.04 23.10
CA GLY A 406 -42.20 13.94 22.82
C GLY A 406 -43.21 13.78 23.94
N ARG A 407 -43.07 14.61 24.98
CA ARG A 407 -44.02 14.74 26.07
C ARG A 407 -45.20 15.44 25.44
N ARG A 408 -46.02 14.62 24.76
CA ARG A 408 -47.34 14.94 24.25
C ARG A 408 -48.16 15.30 25.50
N ARG A 409 -48.03 16.55 25.94
CA ARG A 409 -48.93 17.18 26.88
C ARG A 409 -50.28 17.16 26.18
N SER A 410 -51.06 16.12 26.45
CA SER A 410 -52.51 16.15 26.34
C SER A 410 -53.02 17.24 27.30
N ARG A 411 -52.92 18.50 26.84
CA ARG A 411 -53.78 19.55 27.37
C ARG A 411 -55.17 19.24 26.84
N GLY A 412 -56.01 18.72 27.73
CA GLY A 412 -57.45 18.75 27.51
C GLY A 412 -57.92 20.19 27.29
N ARG A 413 -58.93 20.34 26.43
CA ARG A 413 -59.94 21.39 26.43
C ARG A 413 -60.96 21.06 25.34
N GLY A 414 -62.23 21.03 25.72
CA GLY A 414 -63.38 20.94 24.83
C GLY A 414 -64.32 19.85 25.26
#